data_AF-D3S4R9-F1
#
_entry.id   AF-D3S4R9-F1
#
_cell.length_a   1.000
_cell.length_b   1.000
_cell.length_c   1.000
_cell.angle_alpha   90.00
_cell.angle_beta   90.00
_cell.angle_gamma   90.00
#
_symmetry.space_group_name_H-M   'P 1'
#
loop_
_entity.id
_entity.type
_entity.pdbx_description
1 polymer ?
#
loop_
_entity_poly.entity_id
_entity_poly.type
_entity_poly.pdbx_seq_one_letter_code
_entity_poly.pdbx_strand_id
1 'polypeptide(L)'
;MQTDNFKLFVKDEDFKMKIYKIAEFVEKYLKKKYPKEEFKIILDYDGIDERAVIRIVFKKKLKMTKNTEKEIDRINEIIDNVSLRCHEKFNELMYYVLVTSDLEVL
;
A
#
# COMPACT_ATOMS: atom_id res chain seq x y z
N MET A 1 -0.82 0.68 -11.37
CA MET A 1 -0.37 -0.35 -10.44
C MET A 1 0.75 -1.15 -11.10
N GLN A 2 1.88 -1.35 -10.44
CA GLN A 2 3.00 -2.19 -10.92
C GLN A 2 2.94 -3.55 -10.21
N THR A 3 3.25 -4.65 -10.90
CA THR A 3 2.95 -6.02 -10.41
C THR A 3 4.04 -7.07 -10.70
N ASP A 4 5.20 -6.64 -11.19
CA ASP A 4 6.12 -7.55 -11.90
C ASP A 4 6.73 -8.61 -10.97
N ASN A 5 7.16 -8.21 -9.76
CA ASN A 5 7.62 -9.14 -8.74
C ASN A 5 6.48 -10.02 -8.21
N PHE A 6 5.32 -9.41 -7.93
CA PHE A 6 4.17 -10.15 -7.39
C PHE A 6 3.73 -11.30 -8.29
N LYS A 7 3.65 -11.08 -9.61
CA LYS A 7 3.27 -12.13 -10.58
C LYS A 7 4.30 -13.25 -10.69
N LEU A 8 5.57 -12.97 -10.42
CA LEU A 8 6.65 -13.95 -10.48
C LEU A 8 6.58 -14.94 -9.30
N PHE A 9 6.28 -14.43 -8.10
CA PHE A 9 6.32 -15.21 -6.87
C PHE A 9 4.96 -15.80 -6.47
N VAL A 10 3.85 -15.13 -6.78
CA VAL A 10 2.51 -15.63 -6.45
C VAL A 10 1.91 -16.38 -7.63
N LYS A 11 1.99 -17.72 -7.56
CA LYS A 11 1.52 -18.64 -8.62
C LYS A 11 0.05 -19.07 -8.45
N ASP A 12 -0.46 -19.02 -7.22
CA ASP A 12 -1.88 -19.34 -6.95
C ASP A 12 -2.77 -18.21 -7.49
N GLU A 13 -3.61 -18.54 -8.48
CA GLU A 13 -4.47 -17.57 -9.16
C GLU A 13 -5.61 -17.07 -8.27
N ASP A 14 -6.15 -17.90 -7.38
CA ASP A 14 -7.22 -17.49 -6.46
C ASP A 14 -6.68 -16.51 -5.42
N PHE A 15 -5.49 -16.79 -4.87
CA PHE A 15 -4.80 -15.88 -3.97
C PHE A 15 -4.44 -14.57 -4.69
N LYS A 16 -3.91 -14.66 -5.93
CA LYS A 16 -3.60 -13.49 -6.76
C LYS A 16 -4.82 -12.57 -6.95
N MET A 17 -5.98 -13.14 -7.27
CA MET A 17 -7.23 -12.39 -7.42
C MET A 17 -7.69 -11.74 -6.12
N LYS A 18 -7.49 -12.41 -4.97
CA LYS A 18 -7.77 -11.83 -3.65
C LYS A 18 -6.87 -10.62 -3.37
N ILE A 19 -5.57 -10.70 -3.66
CA ILE A 19 -4.65 -9.56 -3.49
C ILE A 19 -5.03 -8.38 -4.40
N TYR A 20 -5.37 -8.64 -5.67
CA TYR A 20 -5.83 -7.58 -6.57
C TYR A 20 -7.08 -6.87 -6.05
N LYS A 21 -8.03 -7.60 -5.45
CA LYS A 21 -9.22 -7.00 -4.83
C LYS A 21 -8.87 -6.08 -3.65
N ILE A 22 -7.88 -6.46 -2.83
CA ILE A 22 -7.41 -5.63 -1.72
C ILE A 22 -6.71 -4.38 -2.28
N ALA A 23 -5.84 -4.54 -3.27
CA ALA A 23 -5.13 -3.44 -3.91
C ALA A 23 -6.09 -2.42 -4.56
N GLU A 24 -7.11 -2.90 -5.26
CA GLU A 24 -8.16 -2.06 -5.85
C GLU A 24 -8.96 -1.32 -4.76
N PHE A 25 -9.25 -1.99 -3.65
CA PHE A 25 -9.90 -1.35 -2.51
C PHE A 25 -9.04 -0.24 -1.91
N VAL A 26 -7.76 -0.50 -1.68
CA VAL A 26 -6.78 0.49 -1.17
C VAL A 26 -6.74 1.70 -2.11
N GLU A 27 -6.63 1.47 -3.42
CA GLU A 27 -6.59 2.55 -4.42
C GLU A 27 -7.86 3.41 -4.38
N LYS A 28 -9.04 2.78 -4.39
CA LYS A 28 -10.33 3.48 -4.33
C LYS A 28 -10.51 4.25 -3.03
N TYR A 29 -10.10 3.66 -1.90
CA TYR A 29 -10.20 4.31 -0.60
C TYR A 29 -9.30 5.55 -0.52
N LEU A 30 -8.03 5.43 -0.94
CA LEU A 30 -7.09 6.54 -0.95
C LEU A 30 -7.56 7.67 -1.86
N LYS A 31 -7.97 7.38 -3.09
CA LYS A 31 -8.51 8.41 -4.02
C LYS A 31 -9.73 9.13 -3.46
N LYS A 32 -10.59 8.42 -2.72
CA LYS A 32 -11.81 8.98 -2.13
C LYS A 32 -11.52 9.83 -0.89
N LYS A 33 -10.72 9.31 0.05
CA LYS A 33 -10.49 9.94 1.37
C LYS A 33 -9.36 10.98 1.34
N TYR A 34 -8.36 10.78 0.49
CA TYR A 34 -7.18 11.62 0.37
C TYR A 34 -6.94 12.08 -1.09
N PRO A 35 -7.92 12.78 -1.72
CA PRO A 35 -7.87 13.10 -3.15
C PRO A 35 -6.73 14.03 -3.58
N LYS A 36 -6.04 14.67 -2.61
CA LYS A 36 -4.89 15.55 -2.85
C LYS A 36 -3.55 14.81 -2.83
N GLU A 37 -3.53 13.55 -2.44
CA GLU A 37 -2.31 12.76 -2.36
C GLU A 37 -2.02 12.13 -3.72
N GLU A 38 -0.82 12.38 -4.23
CA GLU A 38 -0.31 11.70 -5.42
C GLU A 38 0.42 10.42 -5.00
N PHE A 39 0.01 9.28 -5.53
CA PHE A 39 0.63 8.00 -5.18
C PHE A 39 0.61 7.00 -6.33
N LYS A 40 1.44 5.96 -6.21
CA LYS A 40 1.41 4.73 -7.01
C LYS A 40 1.23 3.54 -6.07
N ILE A 41 0.58 2.48 -6.54
CA ILE A 41 0.55 1.19 -5.84
C ILE A 41 1.46 0.21 -6.58
N ILE A 42 2.33 -0.44 -5.82
CA ILE A 42 3.21 -1.52 -6.25
C ILE A 42 2.79 -2.78 -5.48
N LEU A 43 2.56 -3.86 -6.22
CA LEU A 43 2.38 -5.19 -5.66
C LEU A 43 3.70 -5.93 -5.72
N ASP A 44 4.12 -6.43 -4.57
CA ASP A 44 5.37 -7.13 -4.34
C ASP A 44 5.11 -8.40 -3.51
N TYR A 45 6.16 -9.17 -3.25
CA TYR A 45 6.07 -10.35 -2.39
C TYR A 45 7.28 -10.40 -1.46
N ASP A 46 7.01 -10.44 -0.16
CA ASP A 46 8.03 -10.69 0.85
C ASP A 46 8.25 -12.20 0.97
N GLY A 47 9.39 -12.67 0.47
CA GLY A 47 9.76 -14.08 0.50
C GLY A 47 10.26 -14.57 1.87
N ILE A 48 10.52 -13.67 2.82
CA ILE A 48 10.95 -14.04 4.19
C ILE A 48 9.72 -14.35 5.03
N ASP A 49 8.76 -13.43 5.05
CA ASP A 49 7.51 -13.57 5.82
C ASP A 49 6.41 -14.31 5.04
N GLU A 50 6.67 -14.64 3.77
CA GLU A 50 5.73 -15.27 2.83
C GLU A 50 4.42 -14.48 2.66
N ARG A 51 4.54 -13.15 2.49
CA ARG A 51 3.38 -12.23 2.39
C ARG A 51 3.34 -11.48 1.07
N ALA A 52 2.13 -11.29 0.57
CA ALA A 52 1.91 -10.29 -0.47
C ALA A 52 2.06 -8.89 0.12
N VAL A 53 2.73 -7.99 -0.60
CA VAL A 53 2.95 -6.62 -0.14
C VAL A 53 2.23 -5.65 -1.07
N ILE A 54 1.35 -4.83 -0.50
CA ILE A 54 0.72 -3.69 -1.15
C ILE A 54 1.46 -2.44 -0.68
N ARG A 55 2.40 -1.98 -1.51
CA ARG A 55 3.24 -0.82 -1.22
C ARG A 55 2.66 0.43 -1.88
N ILE A 56 2.37 1.44 -1.09
CA ILE A 56 1.86 2.73 -1.56
C ILE A 56 3.03 3.72 -1.60
N VAL A 57 3.45 4.12 -2.80
CA VAL A 57 4.54 5.09 -2.98
C VAL A 57 3.94 6.48 -3.12
N PHE A 58 4.07 7.30 -2.08
CA PHE A 58 3.61 8.69 -2.08
C PHE A 58 4.63 9.59 -2.75
N LYS A 59 4.16 10.43 -3.67
CA LYS A 59 5.00 11.41 -4.35
C LYS A 59 4.95 12.74 -3.60
N LYS A 60 6.10 13.19 -3.11
CA LYS A 60 6.19 14.42 -2.32
C LYS A 60 7.36 15.27 -2.76
N LYS A 61 7.10 16.58 -2.89
CA LYS A 61 8.15 17.60 -2.99
C LYS A 61 8.55 18.02 -1.57
N LEU A 62 9.51 17.33 -0.98
CA LEU A 62 9.96 17.62 0.38
C LEU A 62 10.97 18.77 0.36
N LYS A 63 10.67 19.85 1.09
CA LYS A 63 11.66 20.89 1.39
C LYS A 63 12.36 20.48 2.69
N MET A 64 13.68 20.25 2.65
CA MET A 64 14.55 19.87 3.78
C MET A 64 14.46 20.86 4.95
N THR A 65 13.39 20.75 5.75
CA THR A 65 13.00 21.62 6.86
C THR A 65 12.17 20.80 7.86
N LYS A 66 11.76 21.38 9.00
CA LYS A 66 10.79 20.79 9.96
C LYS A 66 9.48 20.26 9.35
N ASN A 67 9.21 20.55 8.07
CA ASN A 67 8.04 20.05 7.37
C ASN A 67 8.13 18.55 7.00
N THR A 68 9.34 17.96 6.95
CA THR A 68 9.51 16.55 6.57
C THR A 68 8.92 15.59 7.60
N GLU A 69 9.17 15.80 8.90
CA GLU A 69 8.63 14.95 9.97
C GLU A 69 7.09 14.96 9.95
N LYS A 70 6.48 16.14 9.81
CA LYS A 70 5.01 16.27 9.72
C LYS A 70 4.41 15.54 8.53
N GLU A 71 5.09 15.54 7.38
CA GLU A 71 4.61 14.80 6.21
C GLU A 71 4.76 13.29 6.41
N ILE A 72 5.83 12.82 7.06
CA ILE A 72 6.01 11.42 7.44
C ILE A 72 4.90 10.98 8.41
N ASP A 73 4.66 11.74 9.47
CA ASP A 73 3.59 11.45 10.45
C ASP A 73 2.22 11.34 9.77
N ARG A 74 1.93 12.27 8.85
CA ARG A 74 0.69 12.26 8.08
C ARG A 74 0.57 11.04 7.18
N ILE A 75 1.65 10.60 6.54
CA ILE A 75 1.64 9.40 5.71
C ILE A 75 1.43 8.16 6.57
N ASN A 76 2.09 8.07 7.72
CA ASN A 76 1.86 6.98 8.68
C ASN A 76 0.40 6.91 9.10
N GLU A 77 -0.22 8.06 9.43
CA GLU A 77 -1.65 8.12 9.76
C GLU A 77 -2.54 7.63 8.60
N ILE A 78 -2.19 7.97 7.36
CA ILE A 78 -2.91 7.48 6.17
C ILE A 78 -2.79 5.96 6.07
N ILE A 79 -1.60 5.41 6.26
CA ILE A 79 -1.36 3.96 6.20
C ILE A 79 -2.05 3.20 7.32
N ASP A 80 -2.06 3.72 8.54
CA ASP A 80 -2.81 3.12 9.66
C ASP A 80 -4.31 3.10 9.35
N ASN A 81 -4.84 4.19 8.81
CA ASN A 81 -6.22 4.28 8.35
C ASN A 81 -6.53 3.26 7.25
N VAL A 82 -5.64 3.08 6.27
CA VAL A 82 -5.83 2.10 5.19
C VAL A 82 -5.79 0.68 5.76
N SER A 83 -4.80 0.38 6.59
CA SER A 83 -4.60 -0.94 7.21
C SER A 83 -5.80 -1.34 8.05
N LEU A 84 -6.32 -0.43 8.88
CA LEU A 84 -7.55 -0.65 9.64
C LEU A 84 -8.73 -0.99 8.74
N ARG A 85 -8.94 -0.24 7.66
CA ARG A 85 -10.04 -0.50 6.71
C ARG A 85 -9.86 -1.81 5.93
N CYS A 86 -8.61 -2.20 5.65
CA CYS A 86 -8.32 -3.50 5.05
C CYS A 86 -8.61 -4.64 6.03
N HIS A 87 -8.23 -4.51 7.31
CA HIS A 87 -8.59 -5.47 8.36
C HIS A 87 -10.09 -5.62 8.55
N GLU A 88 -10.85 -4.52 8.61
CA GLU A 88 -12.31 -4.56 8.75
C GLU A 88 -12.98 -5.31 7.57
N LYS A 89 -12.43 -5.18 6.36
CA LYS A 89 -13.05 -5.71 5.14
C LYS A 89 -12.53 -7.08 4.69
N PHE A 90 -11.28 -7.38 4.99
CA PHE A 90 -10.54 -8.55 4.50
C PHE A 90 -9.79 -9.28 5.61
N ASN A 91 -10.36 -9.28 6.83
CA ASN A 91 -9.71 -9.76 8.06
C ASN A 91 -8.91 -11.07 7.87
N GLU A 92 -9.53 -12.08 7.27
CA GLU A 92 -8.93 -13.40 7.05
C GLU A 92 -7.70 -13.39 6.13
N LEU A 93 -7.60 -12.40 5.25
CA LEU A 93 -6.50 -12.27 4.29
C LEU A 93 -5.36 -11.40 4.82
N MET A 94 -5.62 -10.55 5.81
CA MET A 94 -4.61 -9.60 6.29
C MET A 94 -3.42 -10.27 6.99
N TYR A 95 -3.55 -11.52 7.44
CA TYR A 95 -2.40 -12.30 7.90
C TYR A 95 -1.36 -12.52 6.78
N TYR A 96 -1.81 -12.57 5.53
CA TYR A 96 -0.97 -12.84 4.34
C TYR A 96 -0.65 -11.58 3.53
N VAL A 97 -1.12 -10.41 3.97
CA VAL A 97 -1.01 -9.15 3.22
C VAL A 97 -0.48 -8.05 4.11
N LEU A 98 0.66 -7.49 3.70
CA LEU A 98 1.21 -6.29 4.32
C LEU A 98 0.85 -5.07 3.47
N VAL A 99 0.19 -4.08 4.08
CA VAL A 99 0.03 -2.75 3.48
C VAL A 99 1.09 -1.84 4.07
N THR A 100 1.88 -1.19 3.23
CA THR A 100 2.99 -0.32 3.65
C THR A 100 3.14 0.88 2.73
N SER A 101 4.05 1.79 3.06
CA SER A 101 4.35 2.97 2.23
C SER A 101 5.83 3.24 2.05
N ASP A 102 6.13 3.87 0.91
CA ASP A 102 7.41 4.53 0.65
C ASP A 102 7.18 5.99 0.21
N LEU A 103 8.24 6.78 0.25
CA LEU A 103 8.28 8.15 -0.23
C LEU A 103 9.14 8.27 -1.49
N GLU A 104 8.54 8.75 -2.58
CA GLU A 104 9.24 9.20 -3.79
C GLU A 104 9.41 10.72 -3.68
N VAL A 105 10.65 11.16 -3.40
CA VAL A 105 11.00 12.58 -3.29
C VAL A 105 11.25 13.15 -4.69
N LEU A 106 10.50 14.20 -5.05
CA LEU A 106 10.55 14.88 -6.37
C LEU A 106 11.32 16.20 -6.34
#